data_AF-A0AAV4G1A1-F1
#
_entry.id   AF-A0AAV4G1A1-F1
#
_cell.length_a   1.000
_cell.length_b   1.000
_cell.length_c   1.000
_cell.angle_alpha   90.00
_cell.angle_beta   90.00
_cell.angle_gamma   90.00
#
_symmetry.space_group_name_H-M   'P 1'
#
loop_
_entity.id
_entity.type
_entity.pdbx_description
1 polymer ?
#
loop_
_entity_poly.entity_id
_entity_poly.type
_entity_poly.pdbx_seq_one_letter_code
_entity_poly.pdbx_strand_id
1 'polypeptide(L)'
;MNQPLVKFKSHLYFEDKDNVSESERALRTAKGSKIMTYKNGVCSGVAFSDLFEGTYFPAISLYKNATVTANFGPKFRFPPKQTEYKPMSAAAEQAHIEYALADIVYHVVNEDNIPDFL
;
A
#
# COMPACT_ATOMS: atom_id res chain seq x y z
N MET A 1 6.74 -2.34 16.03
CA MET A 1 6.59 -3.77 15.63
C MET A 1 7.88 -4.49 15.99
N ASN A 2 7.88 -5.78 16.30
CA ASN A 2 9.13 -6.53 16.52
C ASN A 2 9.73 -6.92 15.16
N GLN A 3 10.32 -5.94 14.47
CA GLN A 3 10.98 -6.13 13.17
C GLN A 3 12.47 -6.36 13.41
N PRO A 4 12.98 -7.60 13.30
CA PRO A 4 14.40 -7.85 13.48
C PRO A 4 15.22 -7.15 12.38
N LEU A 5 16.33 -6.54 12.79
CA LEU A 5 17.26 -5.88 11.90
C LEU A 5 18.25 -6.89 11.34
N VAL A 6 18.34 -6.98 10.01
CA VAL A 6 19.22 -7.91 9.30
C VAL A 6 20.23 -7.13 8.46
N LYS A 7 21.51 -7.54 8.53
CA LYS A 7 22.57 -7.00 7.67
C LYS A 7 22.75 -7.87 6.43
N PHE A 8 22.52 -7.31 5.24
CA PHE A 8 22.73 -7.98 3.96
C PHE A 8 23.48 -7.08 2.99
N LYS A 9 24.57 -7.59 2.39
CA LYS A 9 25.46 -6.84 1.47
C LYS A 9 25.84 -5.44 1.99
N SER A 10 26.22 -5.34 3.26
CA SER A 10 26.58 -4.09 3.94
C SER A 10 25.45 -3.06 4.12
N HIS A 11 24.20 -3.44 3.87
CA HIS A 11 23.01 -2.62 4.13
C HIS A 11 22.16 -3.26 5.24
N LEU A 12 21.38 -2.45 5.94
CA LEU A 12 20.48 -2.89 7.01
C LEU A 12 19.04 -2.93 6.49
N TYR A 13 18.31 -3.97 6.83
CA TYR A 13 16.92 -4.20 6.43
C TYR A 13 16.10 -4.66 7.63
N PHE A 14 14.81 -4.31 7.64
CA PHE A 14 13.82 -4.88 8.55
C PHE A 14 13.16 -6.08 7.89
N GLU A 15 12.96 -7.16 8.64
CA GLU A 15 12.18 -8.32 8.19
C GLU A 15 10.78 -8.28 8.79
N ASP A 16 9.76 -8.33 7.92
CA ASP A 16 8.36 -8.57 8.30
C ASP A 16 7.95 -9.97 7.89
N LYS A 17 7.17 -10.64 8.75
CA LYS A 17 6.58 -11.95 8.45
C LYS A 17 5.12 -11.77 8.08
N ASP A 18 4.78 -12.08 6.83
CA ASP A 18 3.39 -12.13 6.37
C ASP A 18 2.75 -13.51 6.65
N ASN A 19 1.65 -13.53 7.40
CA ASN A 19 0.83 -14.74 7.58
C ASN A 19 -0.27 -14.80 6.50
N VAL A 20 0.11 -15.20 5.29
CA VAL A 20 -0.78 -15.23 4.11
C VAL A 20 -1.94 -16.21 4.27
N SER A 21 -1.69 -17.42 4.77
CA SER A 21 -2.67 -18.52 4.82
C SER A 21 -3.81 -18.31 5.81
N GLU A 22 -3.54 -17.65 6.94
CA GLU A 22 -4.58 -17.30 7.94
C GLU A 22 -5.46 -16.16 7.42
N SER A 23 -4.84 -15.19 6.74
CA SER A 23 -5.52 -14.02 6.18
C SER A 23 -6.53 -14.39 5.10
N GLU A 24 -6.22 -15.36 4.23
CA GLU A 24 -7.11 -15.82 3.16
C GLU A 24 -8.41 -16.46 3.68
N ARG A 25 -8.36 -17.15 4.83
CA ARG A 25 -9.54 -17.84 5.40
C ARG A 25 -10.51 -16.90 6.10
N ALA A 26 -10.07 -15.69 6.45
CA ALA A 26 -10.85 -14.69 7.16
C ALA A 26 -11.40 -13.58 6.27
N LEU A 27 -11.20 -13.66 4.94
CA LEU A 27 -11.60 -12.61 4.01
C LEU A 27 -13.11 -12.38 4.02
N ARG A 28 -13.50 -11.15 4.34
CA ARG A 28 -14.88 -10.66 4.26
C ARG A 28 -14.98 -9.66 3.14
N THR A 29 -16.11 -9.60 2.47
CA THR A 29 -16.35 -8.59 1.44
C THR A 29 -16.48 -7.20 2.08
N ALA A 30 -15.71 -6.24 1.59
CA ALA A 30 -15.88 -4.82 1.86
C ALA A 30 -17.12 -4.31 1.13
N LYS A 31 -18.21 -4.06 1.86
CA LYS A 31 -19.49 -3.65 1.26
C LYS A 31 -19.37 -2.34 0.49
N GLY A 32 -19.91 -2.31 -0.74
CA GLY A 32 -19.87 -1.13 -1.61
C GLY A 32 -18.52 -0.88 -2.29
N SER A 33 -17.54 -1.77 -2.09
CA SER A 33 -16.25 -1.69 -2.76
C SER A 33 -16.38 -1.97 -4.26
N LYS A 34 -15.57 -1.25 -5.05
CA LYS A 34 -15.52 -1.40 -6.50
C LYS A 34 -14.17 -0.93 -7.07
N ILE A 35 -13.74 -1.56 -8.15
CA ILE A 35 -12.68 -1.08 -9.04
C ILE A 35 -13.34 -0.58 -10.31
N MET A 36 -13.06 0.67 -10.68
CA MET A 36 -13.53 1.29 -11.93
C MET A 36 -12.36 1.60 -12.84
N THR A 37 -12.56 1.47 -14.15
CA THR A 37 -11.52 1.75 -15.15
C THR A 37 -11.90 2.96 -16.01
N TYR A 38 -10.87 3.65 -16.50
CA TYR A 38 -11.01 4.85 -17.32
C TYR A 38 -10.07 4.77 -18.52
N LYS A 39 -10.56 5.20 -19.68
CA LYS A 39 -9.75 5.41 -20.88
C LYS A 39 -9.76 6.89 -21.22
N ASN A 40 -8.63 7.57 -21.04
CA ASN A 40 -8.48 9.01 -21.32
C ASN A 40 -9.58 9.88 -20.67
N GLY A 41 -9.93 9.59 -19.42
CA GLY A 41 -10.96 10.32 -18.66
C GLY A 41 -12.40 9.84 -18.87
N VAL A 42 -12.65 8.95 -19.82
CA VAL A 42 -13.98 8.35 -20.03
C VAL A 42 -14.10 7.10 -19.17
N CYS A 43 -15.11 7.05 -18.30
CA CYS A 43 -15.39 5.89 -17.44
C CYS A 43 -15.84 4.70 -18.29
N SER A 44 -15.17 3.56 -18.14
CA SER A 44 -15.54 2.30 -18.81
C SER A 44 -16.45 1.42 -17.95
N GLY A 45 -16.78 1.86 -16.73
CA GLY A 45 -17.65 1.15 -15.79
C GLY A 45 -16.90 0.45 -14.66
N VAL A 46 -17.63 -0.41 -13.94
CA VAL A 46 -17.11 -1.23 -12.84
C VAL A 46 -16.45 -2.48 -13.42
N ALA A 47 -15.15 -2.65 -13.17
CA ALA A 47 -14.41 -3.85 -13.53
C ALA A 47 -14.62 -4.97 -12.50
N PHE A 48 -14.64 -4.63 -11.21
CA PHE A 48 -14.89 -5.55 -10.10
C PHE A 48 -15.72 -4.85 -9.03
N SER A 49 -16.64 -5.59 -8.40
CA SER A 49 -17.36 -5.18 -7.18
C SER A 49 -17.08 -6.19 -6.08
N ASP A 50 -17.48 -5.87 -4.85
CA ASP A 50 -17.49 -6.84 -3.75
C ASP A 50 -16.10 -7.40 -3.43
N LEU A 51 -15.09 -6.53 -3.42
CA LEU A 51 -13.72 -6.86 -3.07
C LEU A 51 -13.63 -7.34 -1.62
N PHE A 52 -12.67 -8.22 -1.36
CA PHE A 52 -12.35 -8.60 0.00
C PHE A 52 -11.73 -7.43 0.77
N GLU A 53 -11.93 -7.41 2.09
CA GLU A 53 -11.28 -6.47 3.00
C GLU A 53 -9.77 -6.72 3.00
N GLY A 54 -9.01 -5.64 2.98
CA GLY A 54 -7.55 -5.69 2.97
C GLY A 54 -6.94 -4.47 2.28
N THR A 55 -5.61 -4.42 2.33
CA THR A 55 -4.83 -3.36 1.66
C THR A 55 -4.49 -3.80 0.25
N TYR A 56 -4.88 -3.00 -0.74
CA TYR A 56 -4.60 -3.25 -2.15
C TYR A 56 -3.52 -2.30 -2.65
N PHE A 57 -2.54 -2.85 -3.37
CA PHE A 57 -1.48 -2.07 -4.01
C PHE A 57 -1.63 -2.11 -5.54
N PRO A 58 -1.39 -0.98 -6.24
CA PRO A 58 -1.40 -0.98 -7.70
C PRO A 58 -0.28 -1.88 -8.23
N ALA A 59 -0.61 -2.82 -9.10
CA ALA A 59 0.34 -3.75 -9.69
C ALA A 59 0.37 -3.62 -11.23
N ILE A 60 1.56 -3.75 -11.81
CA ILE A 60 1.78 -3.78 -13.26
C ILE A 60 2.51 -5.08 -13.59
N SER A 61 1.90 -5.89 -14.44
CA SER A 61 2.55 -7.07 -15.04
C SER A 61 2.92 -6.76 -16.48
N LEU A 62 4.13 -7.17 -16.89
CA LEU A 62 4.68 -6.91 -18.21
C LEU A 62 4.87 -8.25 -18.95
N TYR A 63 4.56 -8.26 -20.24
CA TYR A 63 4.79 -9.41 -21.11
C TYR A 63 5.67 -9.02 -22.30
N LYS A 64 6.76 -9.78 -22.52
CA LYS A 64 7.77 -9.51 -23.56
C LYS A 64 8.34 -8.09 -23.43
N ASN A 65 8.48 -7.38 -24.54
CA ASN A 65 9.14 -6.07 -24.62
C ASN A 65 8.18 -4.89 -24.33
N ALA A 66 7.16 -5.10 -23.49
CA ALA A 66 6.22 -4.05 -23.13
C ALA A 66 6.89 -2.98 -22.25
N THR A 67 6.64 -1.71 -22.57
CA THR A 67 7.09 -0.57 -21.76
C THR A 67 5.88 0.22 -21.28
N VAL A 68 5.80 0.46 -19.97
CA VAL A 68 4.71 1.22 -19.35
C VAL A 68 5.32 2.25 -18.41
N THR A 69 4.72 3.44 -18.37
CA THR A 69 5.05 4.48 -17.39
C THR A 69 3.82 4.75 -16.55
N ALA A 70 3.96 4.62 -15.22
CA ALA A 70 2.91 4.95 -14.27
C ALA A 70 3.03 6.43 -13.86
N ASN A 71 1.90 7.13 -13.81
CA ASN A 71 1.77 8.44 -13.19
C ASN A 71 0.86 8.31 -11.97
N PHE A 72 1.44 8.40 -10.78
CA PHE A 72 0.74 8.27 -9.50
C PHE A 72 0.10 9.58 -9.01
N GLY A 73 0.18 10.65 -9.80
CA GLY A 73 -0.33 11.96 -9.48
C GLY A 73 0.72 12.89 -8.86
N PRO A 74 0.31 14.09 -8.38
CA PRO A 74 -1.07 14.58 -8.34
C PRO A 74 -1.56 15.13 -9.69
N LYS A 75 -0.66 15.36 -10.66
CA LYS A 75 -0.99 15.97 -11.96
C LYS A 75 -1.39 14.90 -12.98
N PHE A 76 -2.69 14.69 -13.14
CA PHE A 76 -3.24 13.79 -14.16
C PHE A 76 -3.59 14.54 -15.43
N ARG A 77 -3.39 13.90 -16.60
CA ARG A 77 -3.86 14.43 -17.89
C ARG A 77 -5.39 14.48 -17.96
N PHE A 78 -6.06 13.50 -17.35
CA PHE A 78 -7.52 13.39 -17.29
C PHE A 78 -7.95 13.01 -15.87
N PRO A 79 -8.07 13.97 -14.94
CA PRO A 79 -8.52 13.67 -13.58
C PRO A 79 -9.99 13.20 -13.56
N PRO A 80 -10.37 12.28 -12.67
CA PRO A 80 -11.77 11.92 -12.44
C PRO A 80 -12.63 13.14 -12.10
N LYS A 81 -13.81 13.27 -12.72
CA LYS A 81 -14.72 14.42 -12.54
C LYS A 81 -15.95 14.13 -11.67
N GLN A 82 -16.35 12.87 -11.61
CA GLN A 82 -17.65 12.45 -11.04
C GLN A 82 -17.51 11.72 -9.68
N THR A 83 -16.29 11.67 -9.15
CA THR A 83 -16.00 11.01 -7.87
C THR A 83 -14.94 11.80 -7.14
N GLU A 84 -15.05 11.84 -5.83
CA GLU A 84 -13.94 12.22 -4.98
C GLU A 84 -12.84 11.16 -5.10
N TYR A 85 -11.58 11.61 -5.13
CA TYR A 85 -10.43 10.73 -5.20
C TYR A 85 -9.21 11.40 -4.57
N LYS A 86 -8.26 10.59 -4.13
CA LYS A 86 -6.91 11.01 -3.75
C LYS A 86 -5.90 10.35 -4.69
N PRO A 87 -4.84 11.06 -5.14
CA PRO A 87 -3.78 10.46 -5.94
C PRO A 87 -2.99 9.45 -5.10
N MET A 88 -2.38 8.46 -5.75
CA MET A 88 -1.52 7.49 -5.07
C MET A 88 -0.28 8.16 -4.44
N SER A 89 0.18 9.28 -4.99
CA SER A 89 1.24 10.09 -4.37
C SER A 89 0.89 10.55 -2.95
N ALA A 90 -0.39 10.84 -2.66
CA ALA A 90 -0.84 11.23 -1.33
C ALA A 90 -0.88 10.04 -0.36
N ALA A 91 -1.16 8.83 -0.86
CA ALA A 91 -1.10 7.62 -0.06
C ALA A 91 0.33 7.31 0.41
N ALA A 92 1.33 7.55 -0.45
CA ALA A 92 2.74 7.39 -0.07
C ALA A 92 3.16 8.37 1.05
N GLU A 93 2.72 9.63 0.95
CA GLU A 93 2.94 10.62 2.01
C GLU A 93 2.25 10.22 3.33
N GLN A 94 0.99 9.79 3.26
CA GLN A 94 0.26 9.32 4.43
C GLN A 94 0.95 8.10 5.08
N ALA A 95 1.43 7.15 4.28
CA ALA A 95 2.15 5.99 4.78
C ALA A 95 3.43 6.39 5.54
N HIS A 96 4.21 7.35 5.04
CA HIS A 96 5.39 7.85 5.78
C HIS A 96 5.03 8.42 7.15
N ILE A 97 3.91 9.16 7.25
CA ILE A 97 3.43 9.72 8.50
C ILE A 97 2.99 8.59 9.44
N GLU A 98 2.24 7.62 8.93
CA GLU A 98 1.77 6.47 9.71
C GLU A 98 2.92 5.64 10.27
N TYR A 99 3.95 5.35 9.46
CA TYR A 99 5.14 4.63 9.92
C TYR A 99 5.92 5.42 10.97
N ALA A 100 6.16 6.72 10.74
CA ALA A 100 6.87 7.56 11.71
C ALA A 100 6.13 7.61 13.06
N LEU A 101 4.80 7.72 13.04
CA LEU A 101 4.00 7.71 14.26
C LEU A 101 3.99 6.33 14.93
N ALA A 102 3.91 5.24 14.14
CA ALA A 102 3.97 3.89 14.67
C ALA A 102 5.31 3.62 15.38
N ASP A 103 6.41 4.10 14.82
CA ASP A 103 7.75 3.99 15.43
C ASP A 103 7.85 4.79 16.72
N ILE A 104 7.38 6.04 16.73
CA ILE A 104 7.34 6.88 17.94
C ILE A 104 6.53 6.19 19.05
N VAL A 105 5.32 5.73 18.74
CA VAL A 105 4.45 5.03 19.71
C VAL A 105 5.12 3.75 20.19
N TYR A 106 5.75 2.98 19.29
CA TYR A 106 6.45 1.77 19.67
C TYR A 106 7.60 2.04 20.63
N HIS A 107 8.40 3.08 20.39
CA HIS A 107 9.50 3.45 21.29
C HIS A 107 9.00 3.90 22.66
N VAL A 108 7.94 4.71 22.71
CA VAL A 108 7.34 5.16 23.99
C VAL A 108 6.78 3.97 24.79
N VAL A 109 6.13 3.03 24.12
CA VAL A 109 5.52 1.86 24.80
C VAL A 109 6.58 0.88 25.30
N ASN A 110 7.75 0.81 24.66
CA ASN A 110 8.79 -0.17 24.96
C ASN A 110 10.06 0.46 25.55
N GLU A 111 9.98 1.67 26.11
CA GLU A 111 11.12 2.44 26.62
C GLU A 111 11.97 1.64 27.63
N ASP A 112 11.33 0.83 28.49
CA ASP A 112 12.00 -0.03 29.48
C ASP A 112 12.52 -1.38 28.92
N ASN A 113 12.21 -1.71 27.66
CA ASN A 113 12.55 -2.99 27.02
C ASN A 113 13.35 -2.80 25.72
N ILE A 114 14.00 -1.64 25.53
CA ILE A 114 14.85 -1.41 24.37
C ILE A 114 16.13 -2.26 24.55
N PRO A 115 16.41 -3.23 23.68
CA PRO A 115 17.64 -4.00 23.76
C PRO A 115 18.86 -3.08 23.56
N ASP A 116 19.80 -3.14 24.50
CA ASP A 116 21.11 -2.47 24.42
C ASP A 116 21.88 -3.01 23.21
N PHE A 117 21.78 -2.32 22.08
CA PHE A 117 22.57 -2.60 20.88
C PHE A 117 23.60 -1.50 20.60
N LEU A 118 23.98 -0.73 21.63
CA LEU A 118 25.13 0.18 21.64
C LEU A 118 26.23 -0.33 22.59
#